data_AF-A0A371LSA3-F1
#
_entry.id   AF-A0A371LSA3-F1
#
_cell.length_a   1.000
_cell.length_b   1.000
_cell.length_c   1.000
_cell.angle_alpha   90.00
_cell.angle_beta   90.00
_cell.angle_gamma   90.00
#
_symmetry.space_group_name_H-M   'P 1'
#
loop_
_entity.id
_entity.type
_entity.pdbx_description
1 polymer ?
#
loop_
_entity_poly.entity_id
_entity_poly.type
_entity_poly.pdbx_seq_one_letter_code
_entity_poly.pdbx_strand_id
1 'polypeptide(L)'
;MTTTPTSSPHQPVVVLSRALDQAGDALAAVHADDLDRPTPCHGWTVRELADHLAAAPEHFLQQARGEEVDWSAGTGVEPAQLASHFRVHADDLLHHWHDQSDDQVAQADWQ
;
A
#
# COMPACT_ATOMS: atom_id res chain seq x y z
N MET A 1 34.24 -15.20 -6.88
CA MET A 1 32.94 -15.83 -6.65
C MET A 1 32.22 -14.99 -5.61
N THR A 2 31.38 -14.05 -6.06
CA THR A 2 30.60 -13.19 -5.15
C THR A 2 29.33 -13.95 -4.82
N THR A 3 29.21 -14.45 -3.60
CA THR A 3 27.97 -15.07 -3.11
C THR A 3 26.93 -13.98 -2.95
N THR A 4 25.89 -14.01 -3.78
CA THR A 4 24.67 -13.23 -3.58
C THR A 4 24.09 -13.64 -2.23
N PRO A 5 23.84 -12.70 -1.29
CA PRO A 5 23.16 -13.07 -0.05
C PRO A 5 21.76 -13.57 -0.39
N THR A 6 21.45 -14.80 0.05
CA THR A 6 20.07 -15.33 0.00
C THR A 6 19.21 -14.40 0.86
N SER A 7 18.33 -13.64 0.21
CA SER A 7 17.38 -12.77 0.92
C SER A 7 16.47 -13.65 1.76
N SER A 8 16.46 -13.47 3.08
CA SER A 8 15.50 -14.16 3.94
C SER A 8 14.09 -13.65 3.60
N PRO A 9 13.07 -14.51 3.53
CA PRO A 9 11.67 -14.13 3.21
C PRO A 9 11.05 -13.07 4.13
N HIS A 10 11.62 -12.86 5.33
CA HIS A 10 11.26 -11.72 6.19
C HIS A 10 11.72 -10.35 5.65
N GLN A 11 12.72 -10.29 4.77
CA GLN A 11 13.21 -9.04 4.16
C GLN A 11 12.13 -8.36 3.30
N PRO A 12 11.39 -9.07 2.42
CA PRO A 12 10.21 -8.52 1.74
C PRO A 12 9.21 -7.84 2.67
N VAL A 13 8.83 -8.48 3.78
CA VAL A 13 7.85 -7.91 4.73
C VAL A 13 8.42 -6.65 5.42
N VAL A 14 9.70 -6.64 5.75
CA VAL A 14 10.38 -5.44 6.29
C VAL A 14 10.41 -4.29 5.27
N VAL A 15 10.64 -4.59 3.99
CA VAL A 15 10.60 -3.58 2.92
C VAL A 15 9.18 -3.05 2.73
N LEU A 16 8.18 -3.93 2.71
CA LEU A 16 6.77 -3.57 2.62
C LEU A 16 6.36 -2.67 3.78
N SER A 17 6.69 -3.03 5.02
CA SER A 17 6.41 -2.22 6.21
C SER A 17 6.97 -0.81 6.08
N ARG A 18 8.24 -0.66 5.67
CA ARG A 18 8.85 0.66 5.48
C ARG A 18 8.20 1.47 4.35
N ALA A 19 7.80 0.80 3.26
CA ALA A 19 7.13 1.47 2.16
C ALA A 19 5.74 1.97 2.56
N LEU A 20 5.00 1.17 3.32
CA LEU A 20 3.70 1.55 3.87
C LEU A 20 3.85 2.73 4.85
N ASP A 21 4.84 2.72 5.75
CA ASP A 21 5.10 3.85 6.64
C ASP A 21 5.35 5.15 5.86
N GLN A 22 6.21 5.11 4.83
CA GLN A 22 6.52 6.26 4.00
C GLN A 22 5.28 6.80 3.25
N ALA A 23 4.47 5.90 2.69
CA ALA A 23 3.25 6.28 1.99
C ALA A 23 2.21 6.86 2.97
N GLY A 24 2.06 6.28 4.16
CA GLY A 24 1.18 6.78 5.21
C GLY A 24 1.60 8.17 5.73
N ASP A 25 2.90 8.45 5.79
CA ASP A 25 3.43 9.78 6.14
C ASP A 25 3.18 10.79 5.01
N ALA A 26 3.33 10.39 3.74
CA ALA A 26 3.01 11.24 2.60
C ALA A 26 1.51 11.60 2.55
N LEU A 27 0.62 10.64 2.78
CA LEU A 27 -0.83 10.88 2.86
C LEU A 27 -1.19 11.80 4.03
N ALA A 28 -0.53 11.66 5.19
CA ALA A 28 -0.76 12.52 6.34
C ALA A 28 -0.33 13.98 6.13
N ALA A 29 0.55 14.23 5.15
CA ALA A 29 1.01 15.57 4.78
C ALA A 29 0.08 16.28 3.78
N VAL A 30 -0.95 15.61 3.25
CA VAL A 30 -1.91 16.23 2.34
C VAL A 30 -2.89 17.10 3.12
N HIS A 31 -2.96 18.38 2.78
CA HIS A 31 -3.90 19.32 3.38
C HIS A 31 -5.07 19.63 2.43
N ALA A 32 -6.15 20.20 2.97
CA ALA A 32 -7.33 20.55 2.20
C ALA A 32 -7.02 21.47 1.00
N ASP A 33 -6.08 22.40 1.19
CA ASP A 33 -5.63 23.34 0.15
C ASP A 33 -4.82 22.65 -0.97
N ASP A 34 -4.36 21.42 -0.76
CA ASP A 34 -3.63 20.67 -1.77
C ASP A 34 -4.53 19.91 -2.73
N LEU A 35 -5.78 19.64 -2.35
CA LEU A 35 -6.62 18.61 -2.97
C LEU A 35 -6.86 18.81 -4.47
N ASP A 36 -6.94 20.06 -4.93
CA ASP A 36 -7.22 20.38 -6.33
C ASP A 36 -5.93 20.62 -7.16
N ARG A 37 -4.75 20.48 -6.55
CA ARG A 37 -3.47 20.65 -7.25
C ARG A 37 -3.27 19.51 -8.27
N PRO A 38 -2.68 19.79 -9.45
CA PRO A 38 -2.39 18.76 -10.43
C PRO A 38 -1.26 17.84 -9.94
N THR A 39 -1.28 16.60 -10.39
CA THR A 39 -0.22 15.61 -10.14
C THR A 39 0.47 15.19 -11.44
N PRO A 40 1.62 14.48 -11.38
CA PRO A 40 2.21 13.85 -12.55
C PRO A 40 1.34 12.76 -13.18
N CYS A 41 0.39 12.20 -12.43
CA CYS A 41 -0.63 11.29 -12.95
C CYS A 41 -1.62 12.10 -13.80
N HIS A 42 -1.55 11.95 -15.11
CA HIS A 42 -2.31 12.79 -16.03
C HIS A 42 -3.81 12.68 -15.78
N GLY A 43 -4.47 13.82 -15.61
CA GLY A 43 -5.90 13.90 -15.32
C GLY A 43 -6.27 13.72 -13.85
N TRP A 44 -5.30 13.51 -12.96
CA TRP A 44 -5.55 13.35 -11.52
C TRP A 44 -5.04 14.55 -10.72
N THR A 45 -5.93 15.06 -9.89
CA THR A 45 -5.68 15.94 -8.76
C THR A 45 -5.04 15.18 -7.60
N VAL A 46 -4.49 15.91 -6.62
CA VAL A 46 -3.98 15.31 -5.38
C VAL A 46 -5.08 14.51 -4.67
N ARG A 47 -6.33 14.96 -4.71
CA ARG A 47 -7.48 14.22 -4.18
C ARG A 47 -7.59 12.82 -4.79
N GLU A 48 -7.60 12.73 -6.12
CA GLU A 48 -7.76 11.45 -6.83
C GLU A 48 -6.57 10.53 -6.60
N LEU A 49 -5.34 11.08 -6.62
CA LEU A 49 -4.14 10.29 -6.35
C LEU A 49 -4.07 9.82 -4.89
N ALA A 50 -4.43 10.66 -3.93
CA ALA A 50 -4.41 10.31 -2.51
C ALA A 50 -5.46 9.25 -2.19
N ASP A 51 -6.67 9.36 -2.76
CA ASP A 51 -7.72 8.35 -2.61
C ASP A 51 -7.30 7.00 -3.21
N HIS A 52 -6.74 7.02 -4.42
CA HIS A 52 -6.20 5.81 -5.06
C HIS A 52 -5.11 5.14 -4.20
N LEU A 53 -4.16 5.92 -3.68
CA LEU A 53 -3.09 5.39 -2.84
C LEU A 53 -3.64 4.86 -1.50
N ALA A 54 -4.64 5.52 -0.91
CA ALA A 54 -5.24 5.14 0.36
C ALA A 54 -6.03 3.82 0.30
N ALA A 55 -6.55 3.46 -0.88
CA ALA A 55 -7.24 2.19 -1.14
C ALA A 55 -6.27 1.01 -1.34
N ALA A 56 -5.02 1.29 -1.73
CA ALA A 56 -4.08 0.26 -2.17
C ALA A 56 -3.83 -0.88 -1.15
N PRO A 57 -3.63 -0.63 0.16
CA PRO A 57 -3.38 -1.73 1.10
C PRO A 57 -4.56 -2.71 1.23
N GLU A 58 -5.79 -2.19 1.17
CA GLU A 58 -7.00 -3.02 1.19
C GLU A 58 -7.09 -3.90 -0.06
N HIS A 59 -6.86 -3.31 -1.23
CA HIS A 59 -6.83 -4.03 -2.51
C HIS A 59 -5.73 -5.09 -2.58
N PHE A 60 -4.53 -4.79 -2.08
CA PHE A 60 -3.46 -5.79 -1.98
C PHE A 60 -3.80 -6.92 -1.02
N LEU A 61 -4.51 -6.64 0.08
CA LEU A 61 -4.96 -7.68 1.00
C LEU A 61 -6.01 -8.59 0.37
N GLN A 62 -6.98 -8.02 -0.38
CA GLN A 62 -7.95 -8.79 -1.16
C GLN A 62 -7.22 -9.69 -2.17
N GLN A 63 -6.27 -9.14 -2.92
CA GLN A 63 -5.45 -9.89 -3.88
C GLN A 63 -4.67 -11.03 -3.20
N ALA A 64 -4.04 -10.77 -2.04
CA ALA A 64 -3.28 -11.76 -1.28
C ALA A 64 -4.17 -12.92 -0.78
N ARG A 65 -5.46 -12.66 -0.57
CA ARG A 65 -6.47 -13.67 -0.24
C ARG A 65 -7.02 -14.42 -1.46
N GLY A 66 -6.59 -14.06 -2.67
CA GLY A 66 -7.08 -14.63 -3.92
C GLY A 66 -8.45 -14.12 -4.35
N GLU A 67 -8.86 -12.95 -3.84
CA GLU A 67 -10.11 -12.29 -4.19
C GLU A 67 -9.96 -11.49 -5.50
N GLU A 68 -11.08 -11.24 -6.18
CA GLU A 68 -11.10 -10.35 -7.35
C GLU A 68 -11.13 -8.89 -6.89
N VAL A 69 -10.26 -8.06 -7.47
CA VAL A 69 -10.02 -6.68 -7.03
C VAL A 69 -10.45 -5.70 -8.12
N ASP A 70 -11.30 -4.74 -7.77
CA ASP A 70 -11.58 -3.57 -8.61
C ASP A 70 -10.55 -2.46 -8.34
N TRP A 71 -9.48 -2.45 -9.15
CA TRP A 71 -8.41 -1.45 -9.04
C TRP A 71 -8.85 -0.02 -9.38
N SER A 72 -10.07 0.18 -9.90
CA SER A 72 -10.63 1.50 -10.17
C SER A 72 -11.42 2.08 -8.99
N ALA A 73 -11.73 1.26 -7.98
CA ALA A 73 -12.43 1.70 -6.79
C ALA A 73 -11.53 2.58 -5.91
N GLY A 74 -12.12 3.66 -5.39
CA GLY A 74 -11.54 4.49 -4.34
C GLY A 74 -11.95 4.01 -2.95
N THR A 75 -11.49 4.71 -1.91
CA THR A 75 -11.82 4.34 -0.51
C THR A 75 -13.27 4.65 -0.13
N GLY A 76 -13.88 5.63 -0.81
CA GLY A 76 -15.19 6.16 -0.45
C GLY A 76 -15.23 6.95 0.88
N VAL A 77 -14.08 7.22 1.52
CA VAL A 77 -14.00 8.05 2.72
C VAL A 77 -13.68 9.51 2.40
N GLU A 78 -13.90 10.39 3.36
CA GLU A 78 -13.55 11.80 3.20
C GLU A 78 -12.02 12.00 3.11
N PRO A 79 -11.53 13.02 2.39
CA PRO A 79 -10.09 13.26 2.24
C PRO A 79 -9.31 13.32 3.56
N ALA A 80 -9.94 13.88 4.60
CA ALA A 80 -9.35 13.98 5.93
C ALA A 80 -9.12 12.62 6.61
N GLN A 81 -9.74 11.54 6.12
CA GLN A 81 -9.67 10.20 6.67
C GLN A 81 -8.74 9.28 5.87
N LEU A 82 -8.23 9.71 4.70
CA LEU A 82 -7.42 8.88 3.81
C LEU A 82 -6.18 8.30 4.49
N ALA A 83 -5.45 9.12 5.27
CA ALA A 83 -4.26 8.65 5.98
C ALA A 83 -4.59 7.60 7.06
N SER A 84 -5.72 7.76 7.77
CA SER A 84 -6.16 6.76 8.75
C SER A 84 -6.66 5.47 8.09
N HIS A 85 -7.41 5.58 6.99
CA HIS A 85 -7.86 4.44 6.19
C HIS A 85 -6.66 3.61 5.72
N PHE A 86 -5.69 4.28 5.08
CA PHE A 86 -4.46 3.66 4.61
C PHE A 86 -3.73 2.93 5.74
N ARG A 87 -3.52 3.56 6.90
CA ARG A 87 -2.76 2.94 8.00
C ARG A 87 -3.45 1.72 8.60
N VAL A 88 -4.79 1.74 8.72
CA VAL A 88 -5.55 0.57 9.19
C VAL A 88 -5.36 -0.61 8.23
N HIS A 89 -5.57 -0.38 6.94
CA HIS A 89 -5.46 -1.47 5.97
C HIS A 89 -4.00 -1.88 5.70
N ALA A 90 -3.03 -0.99 5.91
CA ALA A 90 -1.61 -1.32 5.91
C ALA A 90 -1.24 -2.28 7.06
N ASP A 91 -1.80 -2.05 8.26
CA ASP A 91 -1.63 -2.97 9.39
C ASP A 91 -2.25 -4.34 9.10
N ASP A 92 -3.47 -4.37 8.55
CA ASP A 92 -4.14 -5.62 8.15
C ASP A 92 -3.32 -6.40 7.11
N LEU A 93 -2.75 -5.70 6.12
CA LEU A 93 -1.89 -6.29 5.09
C LEU A 93 -0.60 -6.86 5.69
N LEU A 94 0.06 -6.11 6.59
CA LEU A 94 1.27 -6.58 7.26
C LEU A 94 1.01 -7.77 8.18
N HIS A 95 -0.11 -7.75 8.91
CA HIS A 95 -0.53 -8.85 9.75
C HIS A 95 -0.71 -10.13 8.92
N HIS A 96 -1.39 -10.02 7.76
CA HIS A 96 -1.54 -11.14 6.85
C HIS A 96 -0.19 -11.75 6.46
N TRP A 97 0.77 -10.93 6.02
CA TRP A 97 2.07 -11.44 5.58
C TRP A 97 2.96 -11.94 6.72
N HIS A 98 2.80 -11.42 7.94
CA HIS A 98 3.50 -11.94 9.11
C HIS A 98 3.01 -13.32 9.54
N ASP A 99 1.74 -13.65 9.29
CA ASP A 99 1.17 -14.96 9.61
C ASP A 99 1.51 -16.05 8.57
N GLN A 100 2.00 -15.65 7.40
CA GLN A 100 2.35 -16.58 6.31
C GLN A 100 3.71 -17.23 6.53
N SER A 101 3.84 -18.47 6.05
CA SER A 101 5.13 -19.16 6.08
C SER A 101 6.15 -18.54 5.12
N ASP A 102 7.43 -18.70 5.44
CA ASP A 102 8.58 -18.26 4.64
C ASP A 102 8.49 -18.67 3.15
N ASP A 103 8.00 -19.88 2.88
CA ASP A 103 7.80 -20.38 1.52
C ASP A 103 6.70 -19.60 0.79
N GLN A 104 5.55 -19.37 1.44
CA GLN A 104 4.43 -18.63 0.87
C GLN A 104 4.78 -17.17 0.60
N VAL A 105 5.56 -16.54 1.48
CA VAL A 105 6.06 -15.17 1.28
C VAL A 105 7.04 -15.12 0.09
N ALA A 106 7.87 -16.15 -0.08
CA ALA A 106 8.80 -16.23 -1.21
C ALA A 106 8.10 -16.51 -2.56
N GLN A 107 6.92 -17.13 -2.55
CA GLN A 107 6.12 -17.45 -3.74
C GLN A 107 5.15 -16.33 -4.14
N ALA A 108 4.91 -15.35 -3.26
CA ALA A 108 4.18 -14.16 -3.64
C ALA A 108 4.94 -13.41 -4.76
N ASP A 109 4.24 -13.06 -5.82
CA ASP A 109 4.81 -12.34 -6.95
C ASP A 109 4.95 -10.85 -6.58
N TRP A 110 6.10 -10.50 -6.01
CA TRP A 110 6.43 -9.14 -5.58
C TRP A 110 6.93 -8.25 -6.73
N GLN A 111 6.71 -8.64 -7.99
CA GLN A 111 7.24 -7.97 -9.19
C GLN A 111 6.14 -7.50 -10.13
#